data_AF-A0A8H9YW38-F1
#
_entry.id   AF-A0A8H9YW38-F1
#
_cell.length_a   1.000
_cell.length_b   1.000
_cell.length_c   1.000
_cell.angle_alpha   90.00
_cell.angle_beta   90.00
_cell.angle_gamma   90.00
#
_symmetry.space_group_name_H-M   'P 1'
#
loop_
_entity.id
_entity.type
_entity.pdbx_description
1 polymer ?
#
loop_
_entity_poly.entity_id
_entity_poly.type
_entity_poly.pdbx_seq_one_letter_code
_entity_poly.pdbx_strand_id
1 'polypeptide(L)'
;MDAYRMCLYSMASDKVKYCELFGIPIEADDWPSHGLSGALVFDRGPGANYDVESEISWLGTFENTPVFSGQSKATVESSHPRDKKTWDQPSYFHSTLNFVQMAKREIVQVLLDNRVSDASRRMDEELILAGVKPTPVAIFQYWDKRARNSGQTMHPDTAVRKFLAERPATIQKDAVYFYGRKYRSQSLVATGVFDRVAKNGVISTSAYTLTMCVRHIWIEVNGTLYELDFLRSQRTSERFVDISLRDLQDIDQMRHEGKAVLRDETPATEQHMWDKFKQNTGEEAFSGSRKPGRPPRNSSVLRDSDDYDRLTGKTG
;
A
#
# COMPACT_ATOMS: atom_id res chain seq x y z
N MET A 1 12.64 10.35 5.54
CA MET A 1 12.48 10.91 4.18
C MET A 1 11.13 10.57 3.56
N ASP A 2 10.67 9.32 3.64
CA ASP A 2 9.40 8.88 3.05
C ASP A 2 8.20 9.77 3.39
N ALA A 3 8.07 10.25 4.64
CA ALA A 3 7.00 11.17 5.03
C ALA A 3 6.97 12.47 4.20
N TYR A 4 8.13 13.09 3.95
CA TYR A 4 8.22 14.31 3.13
C TYR A 4 7.89 14.01 1.67
N ARG A 5 8.39 12.90 1.13
CA ARG A 5 8.08 12.50 -0.26
C ARG A 5 6.58 12.20 -0.41
N MET A 6 5.94 11.56 0.56
CA MET A 6 4.49 11.33 0.52
C MET A 6 3.68 12.63 0.63
N CYS A 7 4.18 13.63 1.36
CA CYS A 7 3.59 14.96 1.37
C CYS A 7 3.66 15.59 -0.04
N LEU A 8 4.83 15.53 -0.69
CA LEU A 8 4.98 16.02 -2.07
C LEU A 8 4.12 15.25 -3.06
N TYR A 9 4.01 13.92 -2.90
CA TYR A 9 3.11 13.10 -3.70
C TYR A 9 1.65 13.51 -3.51
N SER A 10 1.23 13.81 -2.27
CA SER A 10 -0.11 14.35 -1.99
C SER A 10 -0.35 15.66 -2.72
N MET A 11 0.61 16.59 -2.70
CA MET A 11 0.52 17.86 -3.42
C MET A 11 0.42 17.66 -4.95
N ALA A 12 1.30 16.81 -5.49
CA ALA A 12 1.38 16.52 -6.93
C ALA A 12 0.22 15.68 -7.48
N SER A 13 -0.55 15.01 -6.62
CA SER A 13 -1.64 14.14 -7.02
C SER A 13 -3.00 14.84 -6.93
N ASP A 14 -3.85 14.55 -7.91
CA ASP A 14 -5.28 14.80 -7.82
C ASP A 14 -5.83 14.18 -6.51
N LYS A 15 -6.72 14.90 -5.82
CA LYS A 15 -7.15 14.48 -4.48
C LYS A 15 -8.18 13.38 -4.49
N VAL A 16 -8.94 13.22 -5.57
CA VAL A 16 -9.78 12.03 -5.77
C VAL A 16 -8.87 10.81 -5.85
N LYS A 17 -7.82 10.87 -6.68
CA LYS A 17 -6.85 9.78 -6.79
C LYS A 17 -6.09 9.53 -5.48
N TYR A 18 -5.65 10.58 -4.80
CA TYR A 18 -4.91 10.45 -3.54
C TYR A 18 -5.77 9.81 -2.45
N CYS A 19 -7.03 10.20 -2.30
CA CYS A 19 -7.95 9.62 -1.31
C CYS A 19 -8.34 8.18 -1.66
N GLU A 20 -8.41 7.84 -2.96
CA GLU A 20 -8.60 6.46 -3.43
C GLU A 20 -7.50 5.52 -2.89
N LEU A 21 -6.27 6.00 -2.72
CA LEU A 21 -5.16 5.20 -2.17
C LEU A 21 -5.41 4.72 -0.74
N PHE A 22 -6.30 5.40 -0.03
CA PHE A 22 -6.77 5.02 1.30
C PHE A 22 -8.19 4.45 1.28
N GLY A 23 -8.79 4.26 0.09
CA GLY A 23 -10.16 3.80 -0.08
C GLY A 23 -11.21 4.79 0.42
N ILE A 24 -10.94 6.10 0.36
CA ILE A 24 -11.90 7.16 0.71
C ILE A 24 -12.40 7.78 -0.60
N PRO A 25 -13.67 7.59 -0.98
CA PRO A 25 -14.24 8.28 -2.13
C PRO A 25 -14.54 9.74 -1.77
N ILE A 26 -14.13 10.66 -2.63
CA ILE A 26 -14.46 12.09 -2.55
C ILE A 26 -14.78 12.63 -3.95
N GLU A 27 -15.48 13.74 -4.01
CA GLU A 27 -15.63 14.52 -5.25
C GLU A 27 -14.48 15.52 -5.41
N ALA A 28 -14.19 15.95 -6.64
CA ALA A 28 -13.10 16.91 -6.90
C ALA A 28 -13.28 18.23 -6.13
N ASP A 29 -14.52 18.66 -5.92
CA ASP A 29 -14.84 19.88 -5.17
C ASP A 29 -14.62 19.76 -3.65
N ASP A 30 -14.45 18.54 -3.12
CA ASP A 30 -14.24 18.31 -1.69
C ASP A 30 -12.82 18.70 -1.26
N TRP A 31 -11.86 18.52 -2.15
CA TRP A 31 -10.47 18.90 -1.96
C TRP A 31 -9.83 19.33 -3.30
N PRO A 32 -10.08 20.56 -3.75
CA PRO A 32 -9.72 21.01 -5.11
C PRO A 32 -8.22 21.30 -5.30
N SER A 33 -7.42 21.33 -4.24
CA SER A 33 -6.02 21.73 -4.34
C SER A 33 -5.17 20.68 -5.06
N HIS A 34 -4.48 21.09 -6.11
CA HIS A 34 -3.61 20.24 -6.92
C HIS A 34 -2.39 21.01 -7.42
N GLY A 35 -1.22 20.36 -7.41
CA GLY A 35 0.03 20.92 -7.91
C GLY A 35 1.05 21.21 -6.83
N LEU A 36 2.32 21.14 -7.23
CA LEU A 36 3.47 21.43 -6.38
C LEU A 36 3.66 22.94 -6.22
N SER A 37 4.15 23.36 -5.07
CA SER A 37 4.54 24.75 -4.85
C SER A 37 5.95 24.99 -5.38
N GLY A 38 6.17 26.11 -6.09
CA GLY A 38 7.52 26.54 -6.48
C GLY A 38 8.40 26.98 -5.31
N ALA A 39 7.81 27.24 -4.15
CA ALA A 39 8.53 27.54 -2.92
C ALA A 39 8.13 26.56 -1.81
N LEU A 40 9.12 25.89 -1.21
CA LEU A 40 8.92 25.00 -0.08
C LEU A 40 9.69 25.51 1.14
N VAL A 41 9.00 25.46 2.28
CA VAL A 41 9.58 25.74 3.58
C VAL A 41 9.51 24.46 4.40
N PHE A 42 10.65 23.89 4.76
CA PHE A 42 10.72 22.71 5.63
C PHE A 42 11.23 23.08 7.02
N ASP A 43 10.71 22.34 8.01
CA ASP A 43 11.22 22.38 9.36
C ASP A 43 12.64 21.83 9.41
N ARG A 44 13.51 22.53 10.14
CA ARG A 44 14.85 22.01 10.45
C ARG A 44 14.71 20.74 11.30
N GLY A 45 15.13 19.61 10.73
CA GLY A 45 14.93 18.25 11.25
C GLY A 45 15.27 17.23 10.16
N PRO A 46 14.55 16.09 10.04
CA PRO A 46 14.78 15.13 8.97
C PRO A 46 14.60 15.72 7.55
N GLY A 47 13.85 16.82 7.41
CA GLY A 47 13.68 17.56 6.16
C GLY A 47 14.89 18.38 5.71
N ALA A 48 15.87 18.62 6.59
CA ALA A 48 17.09 19.37 6.24
C ALA A 48 18.00 18.60 5.27
N ASN A 49 17.88 17.27 5.22
CA ASN A 49 18.62 16.39 4.32
C ASN A 49 17.79 16.02 3.07
N TYR A 50 16.74 16.78 2.77
CA TYR A 50 16.00 16.59 1.53
C TYR A 50 16.89 16.94 0.34
N ASP A 51 17.03 16.01 -0.61
CA ASP A 51 17.79 16.24 -1.82
C ASP A 51 17.01 17.19 -2.75
N VAL A 52 17.37 18.46 -2.69
CA VAL A 52 16.76 19.53 -3.49
C VAL A 52 17.26 19.47 -4.94
N GLU A 53 18.47 18.93 -5.18
CA GLU A 53 19.09 18.96 -6.51
C GLU A 53 18.29 18.14 -7.53
N SER A 54 17.75 16.99 -7.11
CA SER A 54 16.86 16.18 -7.94
C SER A 54 15.49 16.82 -8.21
N GLU A 55 15.14 17.93 -7.54
CA GLU A 55 13.86 18.64 -7.67
C GLU A 55 13.91 19.99 -8.39
N ILE A 56 15.10 20.45 -8.81
CA ILE A 56 15.32 21.78 -9.42
C ILE A 56 14.39 22.07 -10.62
N SER A 57 13.93 21.03 -11.32
CA SER A 57 13.00 21.15 -12.46
C SER A 57 11.68 21.87 -12.14
N TRP A 58 11.24 21.86 -10.88
CA TRP A 58 10.00 22.50 -10.44
C TRP A 58 10.17 23.31 -9.15
N LEU A 59 11.15 22.98 -8.31
CA LEU A 59 11.41 23.66 -7.05
C LEU A 59 12.28 24.89 -7.28
N GLY A 60 11.66 26.08 -7.21
CA GLY A 60 12.36 27.36 -7.39
C GLY A 60 13.00 27.89 -6.11
N THR A 61 12.38 27.68 -4.95
CA THR A 61 12.89 28.16 -3.66
C THR A 61 12.75 27.08 -2.60
N PHE A 62 13.84 26.82 -1.88
CA PHE A 62 13.86 25.89 -0.75
C PHE A 62 14.42 26.60 0.48
N GLU A 63 13.59 26.77 1.50
CA GLU A 63 13.96 27.43 2.76
C GLU A 63 13.86 26.46 3.93
N ASN A 64 14.88 26.48 4.79
CA ASN A 64 14.83 25.84 6.10
C ASN A 64 14.56 26.92 7.16
N THR A 65 13.55 26.72 8.02
CA THR A 65 13.20 27.71 9.07
C THR A 65 14.41 28.06 9.97
N PRO A 66 14.67 29.33 10.32
CA PRO A 66 15.80 29.71 11.16
C PRO A 66 15.66 29.19 12.62
N VAL A 67 16.79 28.94 13.28
CA VAL A 67 16.86 28.43 14.66
C VAL A 67 16.17 29.43 15.60
N PHE A 68 15.33 28.94 16.53
CA PHE A 68 14.56 29.74 17.50
C PHE A 68 13.44 30.63 16.93
N SER A 69 12.98 30.41 15.69
CA SER A 69 11.84 31.15 15.12
C SER A 69 10.51 30.41 15.26
N GLY A 70 9.99 30.26 16.49
CA GLY A 70 8.62 29.75 16.70
C GLY A 70 7.51 30.58 16.00
N GLN A 71 7.85 31.76 15.47
CA GLN A 71 6.95 32.64 14.72
C GLN A 71 6.97 32.46 13.20
N SER A 72 7.97 31.79 12.61
CA SER A 72 7.96 31.49 11.15
C SER A 72 6.88 30.46 10.76
N LYS A 73 6.25 29.86 11.77
CA LYS A 73 5.19 28.86 11.67
C LYS A 73 3.79 29.39 12.03
N ALA A 74 3.65 30.67 12.35
CA ALA A 74 2.43 31.21 12.94
C ALA A 74 1.17 30.96 12.09
N THR A 75 1.28 30.93 10.75
CA THR A 75 0.15 30.69 9.84
C THR A 75 -0.36 29.24 9.82
N VAL A 76 0.50 28.25 10.08
CA VAL A 76 0.14 26.82 10.08
C VAL A 76 -0.10 26.31 11.51
N GLU A 77 0.72 26.75 12.48
CA GLU A 77 0.60 26.32 13.88
C GLU A 77 -0.55 26.99 14.64
N SER A 78 -1.01 28.17 14.22
CA SER A 78 -2.18 28.81 14.86
C SER A 78 -3.52 28.17 14.48
N SER A 79 -3.58 27.48 13.33
CA SER A 79 -4.77 26.77 12.87
C SER A 79 -4.88 25.35 13.41
N HIS A 80 -3.79 24.77 13.93
CA HIS A 80 -3.87 23.45 14.56
C HIS A 80 -4.68 23.53 15.86
N PRO A 81 -5.62 22.58 16.07
CA PRO A 81 -6.37 22.50 17.32
C PRO A 81 -5.41 22.43 18.51
N ARG A 82 -5.49 23.40 19.41
CA ARG A 82 -4.74 23.36 20.67
C ARG A 82 -5.53 22.56 21.68
N ASP A 83 -4.94 21.47 22.18
CA ASP A 83 -5.53 20.73 23.29
C ASP A 83 -5.71 21.67 24.48
N LYS A 84 -6.93 21.68 25.01
CA LYS A 84 -7.21 22.35 26.28
C LYS A 84 -6.43 21.59 27.34
N LYS A 85 -5.53 22.28 28.05
CA LYS A 85 -4.88 21.71 29.24
C LYS A 85 -5.96 21.44 30.29
N THR A 86 -6.33 20.18 30.43
CA THR A 86 -7.13 19.69 31.56
C THR A 86 -6.18 19.60 32.76
N TRP A 87 -6.49 20.28 33.87
CA TRP A 87 -5.68 20.25 35.10
C TRP A 87 -5.97 19.02 35.97
N ASP A 88 -6.64 18.01 35.40
CA ASP A 88 -6.95 16.73 36.05
C ASP A 88 -5.72 15.80 36.07
N GLN A 89 -5.86 14.63 36.71
CA GLN A 89 -4.83 13.61 36.70
C GLN A 89 -4.36 13.28 35.27
N PRO A 90 -3.04 13.04 35.06
CA PRO A 90 -2.51 12.65 33.76
C PRO A 90 -3.22 11.39 33.24
N SER A 91 -3.99 11.55 32.16
CA SER A 91 -4.60 10.44 31.43
C SER A 91 -3.98 10.38 30.04
N TYR A 92 -3.93 9.18 29.44
CA TYR A 92 -3.51 9.01 28.06
C TYR A 92 -4.64 8.41 27.24
N PHE A 93 -4.82 8.89 26.02
CA PHE A 93 -5.77 8.32 25.08
C PHE A 93 -5.08 7.23 24.27
N HIS A 94 -5.56 5.99 24.39
CA HIS A 94 -5.13 4.88 23.55
C HIS A 94 -6.15 4.64 22.44
N SER A 95 -5.79 5.01 21.21
CA SER A 95 -6.63 4.79 20.03
C SER A 95 -6.70 3.30 19.68
N THR A 96 -7.87 2.82 19.29
CA THR A 96 -8.07 1.47 18.73
C THR A 96 -7.81 1.39 17.23
N LEU A 97 -7.53 2.53 16.58
CA LEU A 97 -7.30 2.62 15.13
C LEU A 97 -5.90 2.12 14.77
N ASN A 98 -5.79 1.34 13.69
CA ASN A 98 -4.50 1.02 13.08
C ASN A 98 -3.91 2.24 12.39
N PHE A 99 -2.65 2.14 11.95
CA PHE A 99 -1.94 3.25 11.31
C PHE A 99 -2.69 3.83 10.10
N VAL A 100 -3.22 2.97 9.23
CA VAL A 100 -3.94 3.42 8.03
C VAL A 100 -5.27 4.07 8.38
N GLN A 101 -5.99 3.55 9.37
CA GLN A 101 -7.23 4.12 9.88
C GLN A 101 -6.99 5.50 10.51
N MET A 102 -5.85 5.70 11.19
CA MET A 102 -5.44 7.03 11.65
C MET A 102 -5.19 7.96 10.46
N ALA A 103 -4.47 7.52 9.43
CA ALA A 103 -4.28 8.33 8.22
C ALA A 103 -5.61 8.68 7.53
N LYS A 104 -6.55 7.73 7.44
CA LYS A 104 -7.91 7.97 6.94
C LYS A 104 -8.64 9.03 7.76
N ARG A 105 -8.55 8.97 9.08
CA ARG A 105 -9.14 9.96 9.98
C ARG A 105 -8.58 11.36 9.68
N GLU A 106 -7.26 11.49 9.51
CA GLU A 106 -6.64 12.78 9.20
C GLU A 106 -7.09 13.32 7.83
N ILE A 107 -7.26 12.46 6.82
CA ILE A 107 -7.84 12.87 5.53
C ILE A 107 -9.26 13.43 5.73
N VAL A 108 -10.11 12.70 6.46
CA VAL A 108 -11.48 13.15 6.76
C VAL A 108 -11.47 14.45 7.58
N GLN A 109 -10.53 14.60 8.51
CA GLN A 109 -10.37 15.82 9.31
C GLN A 109 -10.05 17.02 8.42
N VAL A 110 -9.12 16.88 7.47
CA VAL A 110 -8.81 17.96 6.50
C VAL A 110 -10.02 18.32 5.65
N LEU A 111 -10.78 17.34 5.17
CA LEU A 111 -12.01 17.59 4.39
C LEU A 111 -13.06 18.33 5.22
N LEU A 112 -13.21 17.96 6.50
CA LEU A 112 -14.08 18.65 7.43
C LEU A 112 -13.62 20.09 7.66
N ASP A 113 -12.35 20.28 8.01
CA ASP A 113 -11.76 21.58 8.31
C ASP A 113 -11.86 22.54 7.11
N ASN A 114 -11.64 22.04 5.90
CA ASN A 114 -11.82 22.79 4.66
C ASN A 114 -13.24 23.34 4.49
N ARG A 115 -14.24 22.65 5.02
CA ARG A 115 -15.66 23.01 4.91
C ARG A 115 -16.20 23.81 6.08
N VAL A 116 -15.68 23.61 7.30
CA VAL A 116 -16.27 24.16 8.53
C VAL A 116 -15.42 25.21 9.23
N SER A 117 -14.13 25.31 8.90
CA SER A 117 -13.26 26.31 9.54
C SER A 117 -13.69 27.73 9.16
N ASP A 118 -13.72 28.63 10.14
CA ASP A 118 -14.04 30.04 9.92
C ASP A 118 -12.85 30.75 9.27
N ALA A 119 -13.02 31.11 8.00
CA ALA A 119 -12.07 31.89 7.23
C ALA A 119 -12.53 33.33 6.99
N SER A 120 -13.48 33.85 7.79
CA SER A 120 -14.03 35.22 7.67
C SER A 120 -12.96 36.31 7.66
N ARG A 121 -11.87 36.13 8.41
CA ARG A 121 -10.73 37.06 8.44
C ARG A 121 -9.92 37.11 7.13
N ARG A 122 -10.17 36.21 6.19
CA ARG A 122 -9.52 36.13 4.86
C ARG A 122 -10.45 36.60 3.74
N MET A 123 -11.63 37.10 4.07
CA MET A 123 -12.59 37.63 3.10
C MET A 123 -12.24 39.09 2.77
N ASP A 124 -12.09 39.39 1.49
CA ASP A 124 -12.00 40.76 0.96
C ASP A 124 -13.34 41.19 0.35
N GLU A 125 -13.44 42.45 -0.07
CA GLU A 125 -14.65 43.00 -0.68
C GLU A 125 -15.05 42.21 -1.95
N GLU A 126 -14.08 41.72 -2.73
CA GLU A 126 -14.33 40.94 -3.95
C GLU A 126 -15.03 39.61 -3.62
N LEU A 127 -14.51 38.86 -2.65
CA LEU A 127 -15.08 37.60 -2.18
C LEU A 127 -16.48 37.79 -1.58
N ILE A 128 -16.68 38.88 -0.81
CA ILE A 128 -17.97 39.21 -0.19
C ILE A 128 -19.00 39.55 -1.27
N LEU A 129 -18.67 40.41 -2.22
CA LEU A 129 -19.56 40.78 -3.33
C LEU A 129 -19.90 39.59 -4.22
N ALA A 130 -18.99 38.63 -4.36
CA ALA A 130 -19.21 37.39 -5.09
C ALA A 130 -20.02 36.33 -4.33
N GLY A 131 -20.42 36.60 -3.07
CA GLY A 131 -21.21 35.67 -2.27
C GLY A 131 -20.45 34.41 -1.85
N VAL A 132 -19.11 34.46 -1.79
CA VAL A 132 -18.28 33.33 -1.40
C VAL A 132 -18.49 33.03 0.08
N LYS A 133 -18.67 31.75 0.43
CA LYS A 133 -18.76 31.33 1.83
C LYS A 133 -17.40 31.53 2.51
N PRO A 134 -17.34 31.99 3.77
CA PRO A 134 -16.09 32.21 4.49
C PRO A 134 -15.48 30.90 5.00
N THR A 135 -15.23 29.94 4.09
CA THR A 135 -14.62 28.64 4.38
C THR A 135 -13.38 28.46 3.50
N PRO A 136 -12.35 27.71 3.96
CA PRO A 136 -11.12 27.52 3.19
C PRO A 136 -11.37 27.01 1.77
N VAL A 137 -12.24 26.00 1.60
CA VAL A 137 -12.52 25.41 0.29
C VAL A 137 -13.20 26.40 -0.65
N ALA A 138 -14.16 27.19 -0.17
CA ALA A 138 -14.91 28.13 -1.02
C ALA A 138 -14.03 29.29 -1.49
N ILE A 139 -13.18 29.82 -0.59
CA ILE A 139 -12.19 30.83 -0.94
C ILE A 139 -11.20 30.28 -1.97
N PHE A 140 -10.67 29.07 -1.75
CA PHE A 140 -9.76 28.44 -2.70
C PHE A 140 -10.40 28.25 -4.07
N GLN A 141 -11.59 27.66 -4.15
CA GLN A 141 -12.32 27.44 -5.41
C GLN A 141 -12.58 28.73 -6.18
N TYR A 142 -12.90 29.82 -5.47
CA TYR A 142 -13.13 31.12 -6.10
C TYR A 142 -11.90 31.64 -6.84
N TRP A 143 -10.73 31.53 -6.21
CA TRP A 143 -9.46 31.97 -6.77
C TRP A 143 -8.89 31.01 -7.81
N ASP A 144 -9.05 29.71 -7.58
CA ASP A 144 -8.63 28.65 -8.50
C ASP A 144 -9.31 28.78 -9.87
N LYS A 145 -10.63 29.04 -9.88
CA LYS A 145 -11.40 29.33 -11.10
C LYS A 145 -10.92 30.57 -11.88
N ARG A 146 -10.14 31.44 -11.25
CA ARG A 146 -9.54 32.64 -11.84
C ARG A 146 -8.06 32.46 -12.17
N ALA A 147 -7.56 31.21 -12.11
CA ALA A 147 -6.14 30.88 -12.24
C ALA A 147 -5.24 31.66 -11.27
N ARG A 148 -5.76 32.02 -10.08
CA ARG A 148 -5.00 32.63 -8.99
C ARG A 148 -4.48 31.56 -8.02
N ASN A 149 -3.81 30.56 -8.57
CA ASN A 149 -3.00 29.59 -7.84
C ASN A 149 -1.61 29.50 -8.50
N SER A 150 -0.61 29.06 -7.75
CA SER A 150 0.76 28.85 -8.26
C SER A 150 1.13 27.37 -8.31
N GLY A 151 0.13 26.49 -8.47
CA GLY A 151 0.31 25.04 -8.46
C GLY A 151 0.97 24.55 -9.75
N GLN A 152 2.16 23.97 -9.63
CA GLN A 152 2.84 23.33 -10.76
C GLN A 152 2.35 21.89 -10.92
N THR A 153 1.73 21.60 -12.06
CA THR A 153 1.23 20.26 -12.37
C THR A 153 2.37 19.30 -12.68
N MET A 154 2.26 18.05 -12.24
CA MET A 154 3.18 16.97 -12.56
C MET A 154 2.43 15.81 -13.20
N HIS A 155 3.01 15.17 -14.21
CA HIS A 155 2.40 13.98 -14.80
C HIS A 155 2.31 12.86 -13.73
N PRO A 156 1.18 12.14 -13.62
CA PRO A 156 0.97 11.13 -12.56
C PRO A 156 2.11 10.11 -12.48
N ASP A 157 2.53 9.53 -13.61
CA ASP A 157 3.63 8.56 -13.61
C ASP A 157 4.96 9.15 -13.15
N THR A 158 5.20 10.44 -13.42
CA THR A 158 6.40 11.14 -12.94
C THR A 158 6.33 11.31 -11.43
N ALA A 159 5.16 11.69 -10.89
CA ALA A 159 4.94 11.81 -9.45
C ALA A 159 5.14 10.47 -8.73
N VAL A 160 4.64 9.37 -9.30
CA VAL A 160 4.85 8.02 -8.75
C VAL A 160 6.34 7.67 -8.68
N ARG A 161 7.05 7.78 -9.80
CA ARG A 161 8.49 7.45 -9.87
C ARG A 161 9.33 8.30 -8.93
N LYS A 162 8.96 9.58 -8.76
CA LYS A 162 9.74 10.54 -8.00
C LYS A 162 9.53 10.43 -6.50
N PHE A 163 8.28 10.26 -6.07
CA PHE A 163 7.91 10.44 -4.66
C PHE A 163 7.52 9.15 -3.95
N LEU A 164 7.03 8.12 -4.64
CA LEU A 164 6.67 6.87 -3.97
C LEU A 164 7.91 6.03 -3.65
N ALA A 165 7.80 5.20 -2.61
CA ALA A 165 8.90 4.35 -2.18
C ALA A 165 9.05 3.18 -3.17
N GLU A 166 10.26 3.03 -3.72
CA GLU A 166 10.62 1.90 -4.57
C GLU A 166 11.11 0.72 -3.73
N ARG A 167 10.56 -0.46 -3.97
CA ARG A 167 10.88 -1.71 -3.25
C ARG A 167 10.88 -2.89 -4.21
N PRO A 168 11.69 -3.94 -3.97
CA PRO A 168 11.72 -5.10 -4.83
C PRO A 168 10.37 -5.83 -4.84
N ALA A 169 9.96 -6.29 -6.03
CA ALA A 169 8.77 -7.08 -6.26
C ALA A 169 9.06 -8.17 -7.30
N THR A 170 8.15 -9.14 -7.43
CA THR A 170 8.32 -10.23 -8.40
C THR A 170 7.04 -10.46 -9.18
N ILE A 171 7.16 -10.61 -10.50
CA ILE A 171 6.06 -11.03 -11.35
C ILE A 171 6.14 -12.56 -11.44
N GLN A 172 5.08 -13.23 -11.01
CA GLN A 172 4.92 -14.69 -11.10
C GLN A 172 3.79 -15.03 -12.07
N LYS A 173 3.54 -16.31 -12.32
CA LYS A 173 2.55 -16.77 -13.31
C LYS A 173 1.13 -16.23 -13.14
N ASP A 174 0.73 -15.87 -11.92
CA ASP A 174 -0.65 -15.50 -11.59
C ASP A 174 -0.83 -14.04 -11.15
N ALA A 175 0.21 -13.41 -10.61
CA ALA A 175 0.12 -12.05 -10.08
C ALA A 175 1.50 -11.43 -9.90
N VAL A 176 1.52 -10.14 -9.59
CA VAL A 176 2.69 -9.48 -9.03
C VAL A 176 2.69 -9.70 -7.52
N TYR A 177 3.80 -10.16 -6.98
CA TYR A 177 4.00 -10.41 -5.56
C TYR A 177 4.86 -9.31 -4.97
N PHE A 178 4.31 -8.65 -3.95
CA PHE A 178 4.97 -7.62 -3.16
C PHE A 178 4.90 -8.03 -1.69
N TYR A 179 6.04 -8.40 -1.10
CA TYR A 179 6.12 -8.97 0.26
C TYR A 179 5.09 -10.11 0.47
N GLY A 180 5.06 -11.01 -0.52
CA GLY A 180 4.17 -12.17 -0.64
C GLY A 180 2.66 -11.88 -0.71
N ARG A 181 2.25 -10.61 -0.82
CA ARG A 181 0.88 -10.20 -1.16
C ARG A 181 0.73 -10.08 -2.67
N LYS A 182 -0.43 -10.47 -3.20
CA LYS A 182 -0.71 -10.50 -4.64
C LYS A 182 -1.39 -9.22 -5.13
N TYR A 183 -0.90 -8.71 -6.24
CA TYR A 183 -1.40 -7.52 -6.91
C TYR A 183 -1.65 -7.80 -8.39
N ARG A 184 -2.68 -7.17 -8.96
CA ARG A 184 -3.06 -7.36 -10.36
C ARG A 184 -3.82 -6.16 -10.90
N SER A 185 -3.73 -5.95 -12.20
CA SER A 185 -4.60 -5.03 -12.94
C SER A 185 -4.93 -5.57 -14.31
N GLN A 186 -6.09 -5.18 -14.84
CA GLN A 186 -6.55 -5.62 -16.16
C GLN A 186 -5.63 -5.12 -17.28
N SER A 187 -5.10 -3.89 -17.14
CA SER A 187 -4.15 -3.29 -18.08
C SER A 187 -2.84 -4.09 -18.14
N LEU A 188 -2.29 -4.50 -17.00
CA LEU A 188 -1.09 -5.33 -16.98
C LEU A 188 -1.34 -6.73 -17.56
N VAL A 189 -2.50 -7.33 -17.27
CA VAL A 189 -2.88 -8.64 -17.85
C VAL A 189 -2.91 -8.58 -19.37
N ALA A 190 -3.45 -7.50 -19.94
CA ALA A 190 -3.54 -7.31 -21.39
C ALA A 190 -2.16 -7.27 -22.10
N THR A 191 -1.07 -7.03 -21.37
CA THR A 191 0.30 -7.04 -21.93
C THR A 191 0.85 -8.46 -22.19
N GLY A 192 0.16 -9.51 -21.75
CA GLY A 192 0.66 -10.89 -21.82
C GLY A 192 1.91 -11.15 -20.98
N VAL A 193 2.21 -10.29 -19.99
CA VAL A 193 3.41 -10.46 -19.14
C VAL A 193 3.39 -11.78 -18.37
N PHE A 194 2.22 -12.23 -17.92
CA PHE A 194 2.07 -13.45 -17.14
C PHE A 194 2.34 -14.72 -17.97
N ASP A 195 2.00 -14.73 -19.26
CA ASP A 195 2.28 -15.85 -20.17
C ASP A 195 3.79 -15.99 -20.45
N ARG A 196 4.50 -14.86 -20.47
CA ARG A 196 5.97 -14.83 -20.58
C ARG A 196 6.64 -15.41 -19.33
N VAL A 197 6.11 -15.08 -18.15
CA VAL A 197 6.61 -15.60 -16.85
C VAL A 197 6.43 -17.10 -16.74
N ALA A 198 5.30 -17.66 -17.22
CA ALA A 198 5.04 -19.10 -17.16
C ALA A 198 6.14 -19.96 -17.81
N LYS A 199 6.93 -19.40 -18.75
CA LYS A 199 8.08 -20.05 -19.39
C LYS A 199 9.39 -19.93 -18.60
N ASN A 200 9.57 -18.83 -17.87
CA ASN A 200 10.85 -18.45 -17.23
C ASN A 200 10.80 -18.45 -15.67
N GLY A 201 9.67 -18.82 -15.07
CA GLY A 201 9.48 -18.96 -13.63
C GLY A 201 9.08 -17.67 -12.93
N VAL A 202 10.02 -16.73 -12.75
CA VAL A 202 9.84 -15.49 -11.97
C VAL A 202 10.60 -14.33 -12.63
N ILE A 203 9.97 -13.16 -12.73
CA ILE A 203 10.64 -11.93 -13.21
C ILE A 203 10.80 -10.97 -12.03
N SER A 204 12.04 -10.59 -11.72
CA SER A 204 12.33 -9.53 -10.74
C SER A 204 11.97 -8.16 -11.31
N THR A 205 11.32 -7.33 -10.49
CA THR A 205 10.96 -5.95 -10.84
C THR A 205 10.99 -5.08 -9.59
N SER A 206 10.70 -3.79 -9.74
CA SER A 206 10.51 -2.85 -8.65
C SER A 206 9.03 -2.43 -8.59
N ALA A 207 8.51 -2.32 -7.37
CA ALA A 207 7.22 -1.74 -7.09
C ALA A 207 7.38 -0.39 -6.40
N TYR A 208 6.68 0.62 -6.91
CA TYR A 208 6.47 1.90 -6.26
C TYR A 208 5.22 1.81 -5.39
N THR A 209 5.30 2.32 -4.16
CA THR A 209 4.18 2.25 -3.21
C THR A 209 4.11 3.45 -2.29
N LEU A 210 2.89 3.80 -1.87
CA LEU A 210 2.66 4.67 -0.72
C LEU A 210 2.95 3.89 0.56
N THR A 211 3.89 4.36 1.39
CA THR A 211 4.31 3.58 2.57
C THR A 211 3.24 3.55 3.66
N MET A 212 2.37 4.57 3.70
CA MET A 212 1.25 4.62 4.64
C MET A 212 0.16 3.61 4.34
N CYS A 213 -0.07 3.26 3.07
CA CYS A 213 -1.12 2.33 2.68
C CYS A 213 -0.72 1.58 1.41
N VAL A 214 -0.49 0.28 1.52
CA VAL A 214 -0.13 -0.60 0.38
C VAL A 214 -1.37 -1.18 -0.30
N ARG A 215 -2.40 -0.36 -0.50
CA ARG A 215 -3.64 -0.75 -1.19
C ARG A 215 -3.41 -0.93 -2.69
N HIS A 216 -2.66 -0.02 -3.27
CA HIS A 216 -2.23 -0.01 -4.66
C HIS A 216 -0.71 -0.01 -4.71
N ILE A 217 -0.15 -0.62 -5.75
CA ILE A 217 1.26 -0.50 -6.12
C ILE A 217 1.37 -0.17 -7.59
N TRP A 218 2.52 0.36 -8.01
CA TRP A 218 2.83 0.55 -9.42
C TRP A 218 4.08 -0.24 -9.77
N ILE A 219 4.08 -0.88 -10.94
CA ILE A 219 5.28 -1.50 -11.49
C ILE A 219 5.53 -1.01 -12.90
N GLU A 220 6.79 -1.00 -13.31
CA GLU A 220 7.16 -0.63 -14.67
C GLU A 220 7.40 -1.88 -15.51
N VAL A 221 6.71 -1.95 -16.66
CA VAL A 221 6.88 -3.02 -17.65
C VAL A 221 7.04 -2.38 -19.02
N ASN A 222 8.17 -2.64 -19.67
CA ASN A 222 8.50 -2.09 -20.99
C ASN A 222 8.40 -0.55 -21.05
N GLY A 223 8.86 0.17 -20.01
CA GLY A 223 8.81 1.63 -19.94
C GLY A 223 7.44 2.24 -19.60
N THR A 224 6.39 1.42 -19.48
CA THR A 224 5.04 1.87 -19.10
C THR A 224 4.79 1.52 -17.64
N LEU A 225 4.26 2.48 -16.89
CA LEU A 225 3.88 2.29 -15.50
C LEU A 225 2.45 1.72 -15.43
N TYR A 226 2.28 0.64 -14.67
CA TYR A 226 0.97 0.03 -14.45
C TYR A 226 0.61 0.14 -12.98
N GLU A 227 -0.57 0.69 -12.70
CA GLU A 227 -1.19 0.62 -11.38
C GLU A 227 -1.83 -0.76 -11.16
N LEU A 228 -1.64 -1.33 -9.98
CA LEU A 228 -2.16 -2.65 -9.61
C LEU A 228 -2.86 -2.58 -8.26
N ASP A 229 -3.98 -3.30 -8.18
CA ASP A 229 -4.78 -3.44 -6.97
C ASP A 229 -4.41 -4.71 -6.22
N PHE A 230 -4.50 -4.63 -4.88
CA PHE A 230 -4.42 -5.82 -4.04
C PHE A 230 -5.55 -6.81 -4.35
N LEU A 231 -5.19 -8.06 -4.66
CA LEU A 231 -6.15 -9.15 -4.87
C LEU A 231 -6.73 -9.65 -3.55
N ARG A 232 -8.02 -9.36 -3.33
CA ARG A 232 -8.78 -9.83 -2.16
C ARG A 232 -9.21 -11.28 -2.36
N SER A 233 -8.97 -12.12 -1.36
CA SER A 233 -9.62 -13.43 -1.25
C SER A 233 -10.92 -13.27 -0.45
N GLN A 234 -11.90 -14.16 -0.65
CA GLN A 234 -13.11 -14.21 0.19
C GLN A 234 -12.78 -14.40 1.69
N ARG A 235 -11.60 -14.94 2.00
CA ARG A 235 -11.10 -15.13 3.38
C ARG A 235 -10.40 -13.89 3.95
N THR A 236 -10.12 -12.88 3.13
CA THR A 236 -9.39 -11.69 3.57
C THR A 236 -10.31 -10.81 4.41
N SER A 237 -10.01 -10.70 5.70
CA SER A 237 -10.70 -9.73 6.58
C SER A 237 -10.43 -8.30 6.12
N GLU A 238 -11.44 -7.44 6.22
CA GLU A 238 -11.38 -6.02 5.86
C GLU A 238 -10.21 -5.29 6.53
N ARG A 239 -9.86 -5.69 7.77
CA ARG A 239 -8.73 -5.11 8.53
C ARG A 239 -7.39 -5.23 7.80
N PHE A 240 -7.22 -6.24 6.95
CA PHE A 240 -5.96 -6.48 6.23
C PHE A 240 -5.94 -5.91 4.82
N VAL A 241 -7.05 -5.32 4.35
CA VAL A 241 -7.10 -4.68 3.03
C VAL A 241 -6.17 -3.46 3.04
N ASP A 242 -6.40 -2.56 3.99
CA ASP A 242 -5.66 -1.31 4.11
C ASP A 242 -4.65 -1.41 5.28
N ILE A 243 -3.43 -1.80 4.96
CA ILE A 243 -2.30 -1.89 5.91
C ILE A 243 -1.12 -1.04 5.44
N SER A 244 -0.20 -0.72 6.34
CA SER A 244 1.02 0.02 5.98
C SER A 244 2.05 -0.90 5.32
N LEU A 245 3.05 -0.31 4.67
CA LEU A 245 4.19 -1.07 4.13
C LEU A 245 4.93 -1.83 5.24
N ARG A 246 5.04 -1.23 6.42
CA ARG A 246 5.68 -1.87 7.58
C ARG A 246 4.91 -3.11 8.02
N ASP A 247 3.60 -2.99 8.19
CA ASP A 247 2.76 -4.14 8.55
C ASP A 247 2.88 -5.27 7.51
N LEU A 248 2.94 -4.91 6.22
CA LEU A 248 3.11 -5.88 5.15
C LEU A 248 4.46 -6.60 5.23
N GLN A 249 5.54 -5.87 5.53
CA GLN A 249 6.89 -6.42 5.73
C GLN A 249 6.93 -7.34 6.96
N ASP A 250 6.31 -6.94 8.07
CA ASP A 250 6.24 -7.74 9.29
C ASP A 250 5.47 -9.05 9.04
N ILE A 251 4.35 -9.00 8.30
CA ILE A 251 3.59 -10.18 7.89
C ILE A 251 4.43 -11.11 7.01
N ASP A 252 5.21 -10.56 6.07
CA ASP A 252 6.05 -11.37 5.19
C ASP A 252 7.21 -12.02 5.94
N GLN A 253 7.82 -11.29 6.88
CA GLN A 253 8.84 -11.82 7.78
C GLN A 253 8.29 -13.00 8.60
N MET A 254 7.13 -12.84 9.24
CA MET A 254 6.46 -13.92 9.98
C MET A 254 6.13 -15.12 9.07
N ARG A 255 5.75 -14.87 7.81
CA ARG A 255 5.50 -15.93 6.82
C ARG A 255 6.77 -16.71 6.48
N HIS A 256 7.91 -16.03 6.37
CA HIS A 256 9.20 -16.68 6.12
C HIS A 256 9.66 -17.50 7.33
N GLU A 257 9.52 -16.97 8.54
CA GLU A 257 9.82 -17.67 9.79
C GLU A 257 8.97 -18.92 9.96
N GLY A 258 7.65 -18.82 9.77
CA GLY A 258 6.75 -19.97 9.87
C GLY A 258 7.05 -21.07 8.85
N LYS A 259 7.47 -20.71 7.63
CA LYS A 259 7.92 -21.68 6.63
C LYS A 259 9.24 -22.34 7.00
N ALA A 260 10.16 -21.61 7.62
CA ALA A 260 11.43 -22.16 8.10
C ALA A 260 11.18 -23.19 9.21
N VAL A 261 10.36 -22.83 10.21
CA VAL A 261 9.96 -23.74 11.29
C VAL A 261 9.31 -25.00 10.74
N LEU A 262 8.34 -24.87 9.82
CA LEU A 262 7.70 -26.03 9.20
C LEU A 262 8.72 -26.93 8.50
N ARG A 263 9.66 -26.36 7.74
CA ARG A 263 10.69 -27.13 7.02
C ARG A 263 11.57 -27.92 7.98
N ASP A 264 11.88 -27.36 9.14
CA ASP A 264 12.75 -27.98 10.15
C ASP A 264 11.97 -29.05 10.96
N GLU A 265 10.67 -28.85 11.20
CA GLU A 265 9.80 -29.79 11.92
C GLU A 265 9.26 -30.94 11.06
N THR A 266 9.18 -30.76 9.73
CA THR A 266 8.58 -31.75 8.81
C THR A 266 9.23 -33.13 8.94
N PRO A 267 10.58 -33.30 8.92
CA PRO A 267 11.19 -34.61 9.00
C PRO A 267 10.90 -35.34 10.32
N ALA A 268 10.92 -34.62 11.45
CA ALA A 268 10.63 -35.19 12.77
C ALA A 268 9.17 -35.58 12.91
N THR A 269 8.26 -34.76 12.38
CA THR A 269 6.82 -35.03 12.38
C THR A 269 6.48 -36.23 11.51
N GLU A 270 7.07 -36.31 10.30
CA GLU A 270 6.91 -37.47 9.41
C GLU A 270 7.39 -38.75 10.09
N GLN A 271 8.59 -38.74 10.68
CA GLN A 271 9.11 -39.90 11.41
C GLN A 271 8.19 -40.31 12.56
N HIS A 272 7.73 -39.35 13.39
CA HIS A 272 6.83 -39.64 14.49
C HIS A 272 5.51 -40.29 14.04
N MET A 273 4.95 -39.84 12.91
CA MET A 273 3.74 -40.43 12.34
C MET A 273 3.98 -41.85 11.83
N TRP A 274 5.11 -42.11 11.17
CA TRP A 274 5.46 -43.45 10.71
C TRP A 274 5.80 -44.40 11.86
N ASP A 275 6.45 -43.93 12.92
CA ASP A 275 6.68 -44.71 14.14
C ASP A 275 5.37 -45.11 14.81
N LYS A 276 4.40 -44.18 14.89
CA LYS A 276 3.04 -44.47 15.36
C LYS A 276 2.33 -45.50 14.50
N PHE A 277 2.46 -45.43 13.17
CA PHE A 277 1.91 -46.43 12.27
C PHE A 277 2.49 -47.81 12.56
N LYS A 278 3.81 -47.91 12.71
CA LYS A 278 4.50 -49.17 13.01
C LYS A 278 4.09 -49.74 14.36
N GLN A 279 3.94 -48.91 15.39
CA GLN A 279 3.45 -49.34 16.71
C GLN A 279 2.02 -49.89 16.65
N ASN A 280 1.15 -49.26 15.86
CA ASN A 280 -0.26 -49.66 15.77
C ASN A 280 -0.51 -50.89 14.90
N THR A 281 0.30 -51.09 13.85
CA THR A 281 0.09 -52.17 12.86
C THR A 281 1.05 -53.33 13.01
N GLY A 282 2.17 -53.15 13.73
CA GLY A 282 3.25 -54.13 13.83
C GLY A 282 4.14 -54.22 12.59
N GLU A 283 3.81 -53.50 11.51
CA GLU A 283 4.47 -53.56 10.22
C GLU A 283 5.08 -52.20 9.85
N GLU A 284 6.16 -52.21 9.05
CA GLU A 284 6.72 -50.97 8.49
C GLU A 284 5.77 -50.40 7.43
N ALA A 285 5.52 -49.08 7.47
CA ALA A 285 4.60 -48.39 6.55
C ALA A 285 4.93 -48.57 5.07
N PHE A 286 6.22 -48.77 4.77
CA PHE A 286 6.74 -48.98 3.41
C PHE A 286 7.39 -50.36 3.24
N SER A 287 6.93 -51.36 4.00
CA SER A 287 7.38 -52.75 3.83
C SER A 287 6.98 -53.28 2.45
N GLY A 288 7.95 -53.35 1.54
CA GLY A 288 7.75 -53.89 0.19
C GLY A 288 9.08 -54.11 -0.52
N SER A 289 9.21 -55.22 -1.23
CA SER A 289 10.35 -55.47 -2.13
C SER A 289 9.98 -55.09 -3.56
N ARG A 290 10.83 -54.30 -4.23
CA ARG A 290 10.69 -54.09 -5.68
C ARG A 290 10.97 -55.41 -6.39
N LYS A 291 9.92 -56.05 -6.91
CA LYS A 291 10.06 -57.24 -7.76
C LYS A 291 10.30 -56.78 -9.22
N PRO A 292 11.38 -57.22 -9.88
CA PRO A 292 11.59 -56.93 -11.29
C PRO A 292 10.53 -57.68 -12.14
N GLY A 293 9.91 -57.00 -13.11
CA GLY A 293 8.91 -57.55 -14.02
C GLY A 293 7.59 -56.79 -14.04
N ARG A 294 6.74 -57.08 -15.03
CA ARG A 294 5.38 -56.52 -15.10
C ARG A 294 4.48 -57.27 -14.10
N PRO A 295 3.60 -56.59 -13.34
CA PRO A 295 2.69 -57.26 -12.41
C PRO A 295 1.89 -58.35 -13.14
N PRO A 296 1.68 -59.52 -12.51
CA PRO A 296 0.87 -60.57 -13.12
C PRO A 296 -0.54 -60.03 -13.37
N ARG A 297 -1.04 -60.18 -14.59
CA ARG A 297 -2.44 -59.88 -14.96
C ARG A 297 -3.39 -60.98 -14.48
N ASN A 298 -3.39 -61.25 -13.17
CA ASN A 298 -4.39 -62.12 -12.58
C ASN A 298 -5.63 -61.29 -12.20
N SER A 299 -6.75 -61.96 -11.97
CA SER A 299 -8.04 -61.33 -11.70
C SER A 299 -8.04 -60.47 -10.44
N SER A 300 -7.19 -60.76 -9.45
CA SER A 300 -7.08 -59.98 -8.22
C SER A 300 -6.33 -58.66 -8.44
N VAL A 301 -5.20 -58.67 -9.17
CA VAL A 301 -4.44 -57.46 -9.49
C VAL A 301 -5.21 -56.53 -10.42
N LEU A 302 -6.01 -57.08 -11.33
CA LEU A 302 -6.92 -56.28 -12.16
C LEU A 302 -8.01 -55.60 -11.31
N ARG A 303 -8.59 -56.31 -10.32
CA ARG A 303 -9.55 -55.72 -9.38
C ARG A 303 -8.93 -54.63 -8.50
N ASP A 304 -7.74 -54.86 -7.95
CA ASP A 304 -7.04 -53.85 -7.15
C ASP A 304 -6.68 -52.61 -7.98
N SER A 305 -6.29 -52.80 -9.25
CA SER A 305 -6.06 -51.70 -10.19
C SER A 305 -7.34 -50.93 -10.50
N ASP A 306 -8.44 -51.64 -10.78
CA ASP A 306 -9.74 -51.04 -11.09
C ASP A 306 -10.30 -50.27 -9.88
N ASP A 307 -10.15 -50.81 -8.67
CA ASP A 307 -10.58 -50.14 -7.42
C ASP A 307 -9.69 -48.92 -7.12
N TYR A 308 -8.38 -49.00 -7.36
CA TYR A 308 -7.48 -47.86 -7.25
C TYR A 308 -7.80 -46.76 -8.26
N ASP A 309 -8.11 -47.11 -9.51
CA ASP A 309 -8.50 -46.16 -10.56
C ASP A 309 -9.89 -45.54 -10.30
N ARG A 310 -10.80 -46.27 -9.62
CA ARG A 310 -12.05 -45.71 -9.08
C ARG A 310 -11.81 -44.72 -7.95
N LEU A 311 -10.96 -45.08 -6.99
CA LEU A 311 -10.67 -44.23 -5.81
C LEU A 311 -9.91 -42.95 -6.18
N THR A 312 -9.04 -43.01 -7.19
CA THR A 312 -8.25 -41.86 -7.66
C THR A 312 -8.97 -41.03 -8.74
N GLY A 313 -10.22 -41.37 -9.08
CA GLY A 313 -11.04 -40.63 -10.04
C GLY A 313 -10.52 -40.68 -11.48
N LYS A 314 -9.73 -41.71 -11.82
CA LYS A 314 -9.20 -41.93 -13.17
C LYS A 314 -10.13 -42.72 -14.08
N THR A 315 -11.25 -43.20 -13.54
CA THR A 315 -12.32 -43.80 -14.32
C THR A 315 -13.29 -42.71 -14.79
N GLY A 316 -12.95 -42.13 -15.94
CA GLY A 316 -13.72 -41.17 -16.74
C GLY A 316 -13.05 -40.95 -18.07
#